data_AF-A0A511BS06-F1
#
_entry.id   AF-A0A511BS06-F1
#
_cell.length_a   1.000
_cell.length_b   1.000
_cell.length_c   1.000
_cell.angle_alpha   90.00
_cell.angle_beta   90.00
_cell.angle_gamma   90.00
#
_symmetry.space_group_name_H-M   'P 1'
#
loop_
_entity.id
_entity.type
_entity.pdbx_description
1 polymer ?
#
loop_
_entity_poly.entity_id
_entity_poly.type
_entity_poly.pdbx_seq_one_letter_code
_entity_poly.pdbx_strand_id
1 'polypeptide(L)'
;MPAGARISVRDPGNGSFCQLRSKDGDRMGNQTGMNRIEPPEHRADRKPEQMSEIADKVKKIVVEHLGVEESKVTPDASFIDDLGADSLDTVELVMAFEEAFSVEIPEDAAEKIATVKDAIDYIEKQKAA
;
A
#
# COMPACT_ATOMS: atom_id res chain seq x y z
N MET A 1 -46.49 -39.94 8.47
CA MET A 1 -45.71 -41.18 8.20
C MET A 1 -46.21 -41.75 6.88
N PRO A 2 -45.41 -42.30 5.95
CA PRO A 2 -43.97 -42.62 5.99
C PRO A 2 -43.14 -42.18 4.74
N ALA A 3 -41.81 -42.35 4.87
CA ALA A 3 -40.79 -42.75 3.87
C ALA A 3 -40.77 -42.06 2.47
N GLY A 4 -39.66 -41.53 1.96
CA GLY A 4 -38.29 -42.05 1.98
C GLY A 4 -37.83 -42.31 0.54
N ALA A 5 -36.53 -42.12 0.29
CA ALA A 5 -35.76 -42.48 -0.91
C ALA A 5 -35.80 -41.54 -2.13
N ARG A 6 -34.89 -40.55 -2.13
CA ARG A 6 -34.29 -40.03 -3.38
C ARG A 6 -33.14 -40.97 -3.75
N ILE A 7 -33.36 -41.81 -4.76
CA ILE A 7 -32.33 -42.67 -5.36
C ILE A 7 -31.73 -41.93 -6.55
N SER A 8 -30.42 -41.72 -6.49
CA SER A 8 -29.58 -41.19 -7.55
C SER A 8 -29.48 -42.16 -8.72
N VAL A 9 -29.49 -41.65 -9.95
CA VAL A 9 -28.90 -42.35 -11.10
C VAL A 9 -28.07 -41.37 -11.91
N ARG A 10 -26.80 -41.77 -12.07
CA ARG A 10 -25.76 -41.18 -12.93
C ARG A 10 -26.20 -41.29 -14.39
N ASP A 11 -26.03 -40.21 -15.15
CA ASP A 11 -26.00 -40.31 -16.61
C ASP A 11 -24.54 -40.41 -17.13
N PRO A 12 -24.26 -41.33 -18.07
CA PRO A 12 -22.93 -41.65 -18.56
C PRO A 12 -22.62 -40.90 -19.87
N GLY A 13 -21.34 -40.84 -20.24
CA GLY A 13 -20.99 -40.81 -21.66
C GLY A 13 -20.57 -39.46 -22.24
N ASN A 14 -19.33 -39.10 -21.92
CA ASN A 14 -18.41 -38.27 -22.70
C ASN A 14 -18.56 -38.45 -24.23
N GLY A 15 -19.17 -37.47 -24.90
CA GLY A 15 -19.15 -37.29 -26.35
C GLY A 15 -17.87 -36.62 -26.80
N SER A 16 -16.81 -37.40 -26.91
CA SER A 16 -15.52 -37.00 -27.46
C SER A 16 -15.68 -36.64 -28.94
N PHE A 17 -15.39 -35.40 -29.32
CA PHE A 17 -15.20 -35.01 -30.71
C PHE A 17 -13.71 -34.71 -30.93
N CYS A 18 -12.98 -35.73 -31.41
CA CYS A 18 -11.62 -35.59 -31.88
C CYS A 18 -11.58 -34.90 -33.24
N GLN A 19 -10.91 -33.76 -33.34
CA GLN A 19 -10.34 -33.28 -34.59
C GLN A 19 -8.82 -33.33 -34.50
N LEU A 20 -8.26 -34.38 -35.09
CA LEU A 20 -6.83 -34.56 -35.33
C LEU A 20 -6.42 -33.69 -36.53
N ARG A 21 -5.38 -32.87 -36.39
CA ARG A 21 -4.42 -32.68 -37.49
C ARG A 21 -3.01 -32.42 -36.96
N SER A 22 -2.16 -33.39 -37.25
CA SER A 22 -0.72 -33.46 -37.03
C SER A 22 0.04 -32.28 -37.65
N LYS A 23 1.09 -31.78 -36.98
CA LYS A 23 2.51 -32.06 -37.34
C LYS A 23 3.49 -31.15 -36.57
N ASP A 24 4.42 -31.85 -35.91
CA ASP A 24 5.85 -31.52 -35.78
C ASP A 24 6.29 -30.35 -34.87
N GLY A 25 6.77 -30.73 -33.67
CA GLY A 25 8.13 -30.39 -33.22
C GLY A 25 8.36 -29.07 -32.47
N ASP A 26 8.48 -29.17 -31.14
CA ASP A 26 9.62 -28.72 -30.28
C ASP A 26 9.10 -28.59 -28.83
N ARG A 27 9.16 -29.67 -28.03
CA ARG A 27 10.21 -29.98 -27.06
C ARG A 27 10.42 -28.90 -25.96
N MET A 28 9.83 -29.21 -24.80
CA MET A 28 10.32 -28.98 -23.43
C MET A 28 10.43 -27.54 -22.88
N GLY A 29 9.76 -27.35 -21.74
CA GLY A 29 10.07 -26.28 -20.79
C GLY A 29 8.97 -26.15 -19.75
N ASN A 30 9.14 -26.86 -18.64
CA ASN A 30 8.40 -26.74 -17.38
C ASN A 30 8.16 -25.26 -16.98
N GLN A 31 6.96 -24.89 -16.53
CA GLN A 31 6.60 -24.83 -15.11
C GLN A 31 7.73 -24.34 -14.20
N THR A 32 7.84 -23.02 -13.98
CA THR A 32 8.29 -22.46 -12.70
C THR A 32 7.65 -21.09 -12.49
N GLY A 33 6.98 -20.96 -11.34
CA GLY A 33 6.73 -19.74 -10.54
C GLY A 33 6.21 -18.51 -11.27
N MET A 34 4.95 -18.13 -11.14
CA MET A 34 4.46 -17.42 -9.94
C MET A 34 5.43 -16.32 -9.47
N ASN A 35 5.41 -15.17 -10.16
CA ASN A 35 5.25 -13.89 -9.45
C ASN A 35 4.70 -12.82 -10.40
N ARG A 36 3.43 -12.99 -10.79
CA ARG A 36 2.61 -11.84 -11.13
C ARG A 36 2.20 -11.22 -9.80
N ILE A 37 3.02 -10.32 -9.29
CA ILE A 37 2.59 -9.43 -8.22
C ILE A 37 1.64 -8.44 -8.90
N GLU A 38 0.34 -8.73 -8.84
CA GLU A 38 -0.64 -7.66 -8.77
C GLU A 38 -0.73 -7.25 -7.29
N PRO A 39 -0.95 -5.96 -7.01
CA PRO A 39 -2.33 -5.51 -7.02
C PRO A 39 -2.54 -4.22 -7.84
N PRO A 40 -3.69 -4.07 -8.52
CA PRO A 40 -4.13 -2.82 -9.10
C PRO A 40 -5.21 -2.22 -8.19
N GLU A 41 -4.86 -1.37 -7.22
CA GLU A 41 -5.89 -0.71 -6.40
C GLU A 41 -5.52 0.75 -6.08
N HIS A 42 -6.10 1.69 -6.83
CA HIS A 42 -6.43 3.03 -6.33
C HIS A 42 -7.65 3.58 -7.11
N ARG A 43 -8.80 2.96 -6.88
CA ARG A 43 -10.10 3.59 -7.06
C ARG A 43 -10.94 3.34 -5.82
N ALA A 44 -10.98 4.31 -4.92
CA ALA A 44 -12.02 4.42 -3.91
C ALA A 44 -12.13 5.88 -3.42
N ASP A 45 -13.12 6.60 -3.93
CA ASP A 45 -13.82 7.63 -3.17
C ASP A 45 -14.48 6.96 -1.94
N ARG A 46 -14.19 7.46 -0.72
CA ARG A 46 -15.18 7.80 0.34
C ARG A 46 -14.51 8.05 1.71
N LYS A 47 -14.63 9.28 2.23
CA LYS A 47 -14.42 9.64 3.66
C LYS A 47 -15.22 8.69 4.56
N PRO A 48 -14.66 8.19 5.68
CA PRO A 48 -14.46 9.05 6.85
C PRO A 48 -13.25 8.66 7.72
N GLU A 49 -12.04 9.18 7.47
CA GLU A 49 -10.94 9.12 8.47
C GLU A 49 -9.93 10.26 8.25
N GLN A 50 -10.24 11.47 8.69
CA GLN A 50 -9.33 12.61 8.50
C GLN A 50 -8.03 12.51 9.33
N MET A 51 -7.94 11.61 10.31
CA MET A 51 -6.75 11.41 11.14
C MET A 51 -5.77 10.39 10.53
N SER A 52 -6.27 9.30 9.94
CA SER A 52 -5.39 8.31 9.30
C SER A 52 -4.86 8.82 7.96
N GLU A 53 -5.65 9.59 7.20
CA GLU A 53 -5.22 10.11 5.90
C GLU A 53 -3.98 11.03 5.98
N ILE A 54 -3.83 11.82 7.05
CA ILE A 54 -2.65 12.67 7.24
C ILE A 54 -1.46 11.82 7.65
N ALA A 55 -1.63 10.94 8.63
CA ALA A 55 -0.58 10.02 9.08
C ALA A 55 -0.04 9.14 7.94
N ASP A 56 -0.91 8.58 7.11
CA ASP A 56 -0.54 7.71 5.99
C ASP A 56 0.18 8.49 4.89
N LYS A 57 -0.24 9.73 4.61
CA LYS A 57 0.47 10.61 3.67
C LYS A 57 1.84 11.02 4.19
N VAL A 58 1.94 11.41 5.46
CA VAL A 58 3.22 11.75 6.09
C VAL A 58 4.17 10.56 5.99
N LYS A 59 3.72 9.36 6.37
CA LYS A 59 4.52 8.14 6.25
C LYS A 59 4.99 7.87 4.83
N LYS A 60 4.12 7.99 3.83
CA LYS A 60 4.49 7.79 2.42
C LYS A 60 5.56 8.77 1.96
N ILE A 61 5.40 10.05 2.25
CA ILE A 61 6.38 11.10 1.90
C ILE A 61 7.72 10.79 2.56
N VAL A 62 7.72 10.40 3.83
CA VAL A 62 8.93 10.01 4.58
C VAL A 62 9.62 8.81 3.94
N VAL A 63 8.88 7.75 3.63
CA VAL A 63 9.41 6.54 2.97
C VAL A 63 9.98 6.86 1.59
N GLU A 64 9.30 7.70 0.80
CA GLU A 64 9.73 8.07 -0.54
C GLU A 64 10.93 9.01 -0.55
N HIS A 65 10.98 10.01 0.33
CA HIS A 65 12.09 10.97 0.41
C HIS A 65 13.33 10.38 1.09
N LEU A 66 13.18 9.74 2.24
CA LEU A 66 14.31 9.18 3.00
C LEU A 66 14.70 7.77 2.53
N GLY A 67 13.86 7.12 1.71
CA GLY A 67 14.14 5.75 1.23
C GLY A 67 14.15 4.70 2.34
N VAL A 68 13.46 4.96 3.45
CA VAL A 68 13.39 4.08 4.63
C VAL A 68 12.20 3.12 4.55
N GLU A 69 12.25 2.01 5.28
CA GLU A 69 11.10 1.09 5.33
C GLU A 69 9.94 1.69 6.14
N GLU A 70 8.71 1.54 5.63
CA GLU A 70 7.49 2.01 6.29
C GLU A 70 7.31 1.42 7.71
N SER A 71 7.87 0.22 7.94
CA SER A 71 7.89 -0.43 9.27
C SER A 71 8.77 0.31 10.30
N LYS A 72 9.73 1.12 9.85
CA LYS A 72 10.55 1.98 10.72
C LYS A 72 9.90 3.33 11.01
N VAL A 73 8.97 3.76 10.14
CA VAL A 73 8.26 5.03 10.29
C VAL A 73 7.12 4.87 11.29
N THR A 74 7.49 4.73 12.56
CA THR A 74 6.57 4.71 13.69
C THR A 74 6.22 6.14 14.12
N PRO A 75 5.03 6.39 14.70
CA PRO A 75 4.69 7.72 15.23
C PRO A 75 5.73 8.24 16.22
N ASP A 76 6.31 7.38 17.05
CA ASP A 76 7.34 7.76 18.02
C ASP A 76 8.76 7.85 17.43
N ALA A 77 8.95 7.58 16.13
CA ALA A 77 10.27 7.63 15.50
C ALA A 77 10.76 9.08 15.37
N SER A 78 12.01 9.33 15.77
CA SER A 78 12.71 10.57 15.52
C SER A 78 13.14 10.64 14.04
N PHE A 79 12.89 11.78 13.39
CA PHE A 79 13.36 11.98 12.01
C PHE A 79 14.88 11.88 11.92
N ILE A 80 15.60 12.43 12.90
CA ILE A 80 17.06 12.47 12.90
C ILE A 80 17.65 11.18 13.49
N ASP A 81 17.18 10.74 14.67
CA ASP A 81 17.83 9.64 15.40
C ASP A 81 17.41 8.24 14.91
N ASP A 82 16.14 8.04 14.55
CA ASP A 82 15.62 6.72 14.15
C ASP A 82 15.59 6.54 12.64
N LEU A 83 15.15 7.57 11.91
CA LEU A 83 15.06 7.53 10.45
C LEU A 83 16.36 7.98 9.77
N GLY A 84 17.27 8.62 10.51
CA GLY A 84 18.56 9.04 9.99
C GLY A 84 18.48 10.20 9.00
N ALA A 85 17.43 11.03 9.09
CA ALA A 85 17.32 12.25 8.29
C ALA A 85 18.46 13.19 8.65
N ASP A 86 19.23 13.61 7.64
CA ASP A 86 20.21 14.65 7.81
C ASP A 86 19.53 16.04 7.88
N SER A 87 20.28 17.04 8.31
CA SER A 87 19.90 18.46 8.32
C SER A 87 19.37 18.99 6.99
N LEU A 88 19.75 18.39 5.85
CA LEU A 88 19.19 18.71 4.54
C LEU A 88 17.87 17.98 4.28
N ASP A 89 17.80 16.70 4.63
CA ASP A 89 16.61 15.87 4.42
C ASP A 89 15.42 16.43 5.19
N THR A 90 15.62 16.92 6.42
CA THR A 90 14.55 17.54 7.22
C THR A 90 13.97 18.79 6.55
N VAL A 91 14.80 19.62 5.93
CA VAL A 91 14.35 20.82 5.19
C VAL A 91 13.56 20.42 3.95
N GLU A 92 14.07 19.47 3.16
CA GLU A 92 13.36 18.96 1.98
C GLU A 92 12.02 18.31 2.33
N LEU A 93 11.98 17.55 3.43
CA LEU A 93 10.80 16.86 3.93
C LEU A 93 9.72 17.86 4.40
N VAL A 94 10.12 18.92 5.12
CA VAL A 94 9.21 19.98 5.54
C VAL A 94 8.61 20.70 4.34
N MET A 95 9.42 21.04 3.33
CA MET A 95 8.92 21.63 2.09
C MET A 95 7.94 20.70 1.36
N ALA A 96 8.22 19.39 1.31
CA ALA A 96 7.31 18.41 0.75
C ALA A 96 5.98 18.34 1.52
N PHE A 97 6.00 18.46 2.85
CA PHE A 97 4.78 18.54 3.65
C PHE A 97 3.99 19.82 3.39
N GLU A 98 4.66 20.97 3.35
CA GLU A 98 4.03 22.26 3.03
C GLU A 98 3.31 22.22 1.69
N GLU A 99 3.96 21.69 0.65
CA GLU A 99 3.36 21.54 -0.68
C GLU A 99 2.23 20.51 -0.70
N ALA A 100 2.45 19.32 -0.12
CA ALA A 100 1.47 18.22 -0.15
C ALA A 100 0.19 18.53 0.63
N PHE A 101 0.31 19.26 1.74
CA PHE A 101 -0.83 19.62 2.59
C PHE A 101 -1.30 21.06 2.38
N SER A 102 -0.58 21.89 1.62
CA SER A 102 -0.83 23.33 1.46
C SER A 102 -0.92 24.02 2.82
N VAL A 103 0.08 23.80 3.66
CA VAL A 103 0.24 24.40 4.99
C VAL A 103 1.55 25.18 5.05
N GLU A 104 1.67 26.12 5.97
CA GLU A 104 2.94 26.78 6.29
C GLU A 104 3.46 26.22 7.62
N ILE A 105 4.70 25.70 7.59
CA ILE A 105 5.43 25.19 8.74
C ILE A 105 6.69 26.05 8.90
N PRO A 106 6.68 27.09 9.76
CA PRO A 106 7.88 27.89 9.98
C PRO A 106 9.01 27.03 10.54
N GLU A 107 10.27 27.36 10.23
CA GLU A 107 11.44 26.64 10.74
C GLU A 107 11.40 26.49 12.26
N ASP A 108 10.96 27.51 12.99
CA ASP A 108 10.78 27.50 14.44
C ASP A 108 9.83 26.39 14.94
N ALA A 109 8.84 26.01 14.13
CA ALA A 109 7.95 24.89 14.40
C ALA A 109 8.56 23.57 13.95
N ALA A 110 9.23 23.54 12.79
CA ALA A 110 9.95 22.37 12.30
C ALA A 110 11.05 21.91 13.27
N GLU A 111 11.81 22.84 13.87
CA GLU A 111 12.80 22.53 14.91
C GLU A 111 12.19 21.93 16.18
N LYS A 112 10.90 22.20 16.45
CA LYS A 112 10.16 21.60 17.57
C LYS A 112 9.56 20.25 17.20
N ILE A 113 9.47 19.92 15.91
CA ILE A 113 8.96 18.65 15.39
C ILE A 113 10.13 17.67 15.28
N ALA A 114 10.36 16.92 16.37
CA ALA A 114 11.41 15.90 16.40
C ALA A 114 10.92 14.54 15.89
N THR A 115 9.65 14.22 16.12
CA THR A 115 9.07 12.91 15.81
C THR A 115 8.01 12.96 14.72
N VAL A 116 7.78 11.80 14.07
CA VAL A 116 6.72 11.64 13.05
C VAL A 116 5.36 12.05 13.60
N LYS A 117 5.06 11.70 14.86
CA LYS A 117 3.82 12.08 15.53
C LYS A 117 3.68 13.59 15.68
N ASP A 118 4.76 14.29 16.07
CA ASP A 118 4.71 15.75 16.21
C ASP A 118 4.40 16.43 14.87
N ALA A 119 4.94 15.89 13.76
CA ALA A 119 4.66 16.39 12.42
C ALA A 119 3.18 16.19 12.05
N ILE A 120 2.65 14.98 12.30
CA ILE A 120 1.24 14.65 12.04
C ILE A 120 0.34 15.57 12.87
N ASP A 121 0.56 15.67 14.17
CA ASP A 121 -0.22 16.51 15.09
C ASP A 121 -0.17 17.99 14.68
N TYR A 122 0.97 18.47 14.17
CA TYR A 122 1.11 19.85 13.68
C TYR A 122 0.28 20.08 12.41
N ILE A 123 0.43 19.21 11.41
CA ILE A 123 -0.30 19.29 10.13
C ILE A 123 -1.81 19.15 10.37
N GLU A 124 -2.22 18.27 11.27
CA GLU A 124 -3.62 18.11 11.68
C GLU A 124 -4.19 19.40 12.27
N LYS A 125 -3.46 20.05 13.19
CA LYS A 125 -3.88 21.33 13.77
C LYS A 125 -4.06 22.41 12.71
N GLN A 126 -3.15 22.48 11.74
CA GLN A 126 -3.24 23.47 10.65
C GLN A 126 -4.40 23.17 9.68
N LYS A 127 -4.72 21.90 9.44
CA LYS A 127 -5.87 21.49 8.60
C LYS A 127 -7.22 21.61 9.30
N ALA A 128 -7.24 21.61 10.63
CA ALA A 128 -8.44 21.74 11.43
C ALA A 128 -8.83 23.21 11.72
N ALA A 129 -7.92 24.15 11.45
CA ALA A 129 -8.13 25.60 11.58
C ALA A 129 -8.73 26.21 10.31
#